data_AF-F8CEG8-F1
#
_entry.id   AF-F8CEG8-F1
#
_cell.length_a   1.000
_cell.length_b   1.000
_cell.length_c   1.000
_cell.angle_alpha   90.00
_cell.angle_beta   90.00
_cell.angle_gamma   90.00
#
_symmetry.space_group_name_H-M   'P 1'
#
loop_
_entity.id
_entity.type
_entity.pdbx_description
1 polymer ?
#
loop_
_entity_poly.entity_id
_entity_poly.type
_entity_poly.pdbx_seq_one_letter_code
_entity_poly.pdbx_strand_id
1 'polypeptide(L)'
;MSRVFDVSAVSDTLRLSRKGTGEAVFHVINASDAPVRARLAVIPEAGARREWLFIDGDTERDIPSAGAQRVVVRLRVPAGTPAGHFAFHLRVEDCDRPDARFALGPVVTAEVVAAPAAAKARSMNRAVIAVGTFILLGTVASLLAADKARHPGPGAPCPDGHCGRGLTCATQVDGGVCLASRGQPCTRSDQCITGHCEPGVGCTVPLGKDCAAAQECPGALTCVDVLGSPTCLLAPEEACENDRDCASFFCNAERKCSRDDGRCDSNAGCPPPSQCGATKLCQLPDGQPCIRHEACLSGYCDETCQVSPESFQCQSPCPAYTACVSGQCIPVDGKLLNQNVLLTAPRTLKGIQELRIQQGTRP
;
A
#
# COMPACT_ATOMS: atom_id res chain seq x y z
N MET A 1 -0.29 -26.23 -22.28
CA MET A 1 0.66 -27.02 -21.46
C MET A 1 0.19 -26.94 -20.02
N SER A 2 -0.13 -28.08 -19.39
CA SER A 2 -0.56 -28.09 -17.98
C SER A 2 0.63 -27.76 -17.07
N ARG A 3 0.47 -26.73 -16.24
CA ARG A 3 1.45 -26.37 -15.20
C ARG A 3 1.43 -27.44 -14.10
N VAL A 4 2.59 -28.02 -13.77
CA VAL A 4 2.71 -29.08 -12.75
C VAL A 4 2.68 -28.50 -11.34
N PHE A 5 3.21 -27.29 -11.17
CA PHE A 5 3.21 -26.58 -9.89
C PHE A 5 2.50 -25.24 -10.01
N ASP A 6 1.81 -24.85 -8.94
CA ASP A 6 1.39 -23.47 -8.69
C ASP A 6 2.17 -22.94 -7.49
N VAL A 7 2.83 -21.80 -7.65
CA VAL A 7 3.71 -21.22 -6.63
C VAL A 7 3.25 -19.80 -6.36
N SER A 8 2.85 -19.52 -5.12
CA SER A 8 2.47 -18.19 -4.66
C SER A 8 3.29 -17.77 -3.44
N ALA A 9 3.50 -16.47 -3.27
CA ALA A 9 4.12 -15.91 -2.07
C ALA A 9 3.05 -15.27 -1.19
N VAL A 10 3.23 -15.36 0.13
CA VAL A 10 2.35 -14.69 1.10
C VAL A 10 2.52 -13.16 1.05
N SER A 11 3.72 -12.69 0.72
CA SER A 11 4.06 -11.27 0.52
C SER A 11 5.07 -11.14 -0.61
N ASP A 12 4.96 -10.08 -1.40
CA ASP A 12 5.91 -9.66 -2.43
C ASP A 12 7.00 -8.71 -1.90
N THR A 13 6.82 -8.22 -0.67
CA THR A 13 7.79 -7.35 0.02
C THR A 13 8.24 -7.98 1.34
N LEU A 14 9.53 -7.89 1.61
CA LEU A 14 10.18 -8.46 2.78
C LEU A 14 10.83 -7.35 3.62
N ARG A 15 10.31 -7.13 4.83
CA ARG A 15 10.92 -6.24 5.81
C ARG A 15 12.08 -6.94 6.51
N LEU A 16 13.26 -6.33 6.47
CA LEU A 16 14.44 -6.84 7.15
C LEU A 16 14.47 -6.34 8.60
N SER A 17 14.93 -7.21 9.51
CA SER A 17 15.26 -6.84 10.87
C SER A 17 16.48 -5.90 10.91
N ARG A 18 16.74 -5.29 12.06
CA ARG A 18 17.97 -4.49 12.29
C ARG A 18 19.27 -5.28 12.09
N LYS A 19 19.22 -6.62 12.07
CA LYS A 19 20.37 -7.50 11.80
C LYS A 19 20.46 -7.93 10.33
N GLY A 20 19.64 -7.35 9.44
CA GLY A 20 19.61 -7.70 8.02
C GLY A 20 18.94 -9.04 7.72
N THR A 21 18.06 -9.52 8.60
CA THR A 21 17.41 -10.84 8.44
C THR A 21 15.92 -10.70 8.12
N GLY A 22 15.39 -11.52 7.23
CA GLY A 22 13.95 -11.60 6.94
C GLY A 22 13.52 -13.01 6.52
N GLU A 23 12.22 -13.28 6.57
CA GLU A 23 11.63 -14.54 6.10
C GLU A 23 10.51 -14.28 5.09
N ALA A 24 10.58 -14.92 3.93
CA ALA A 24 9.52 -14.97 2.94
C ALA A 24 8.86 -16.35 2.96
N VAL A 25 7.54 -16.39 2.84
CA VAL A 25 6.76 -17.63 2.86
C VAL A 25 6.12 -17.84 1.49
N PHE A 26 6.34 -19.03 0.93
CA PHE A 26 5.73 -19.48 -0.32
C PHE A 26 4.79 -20.66 -0.07
N HIS A 27 3.72 -20.72 -0.84
CA HIS A 27 2.84 -21.87 -0.98
C HIS A 27 3.13 -22.53 -2.32
N VAL A 28 3.41 -23.83 -2.28
CA VAL A 28 3.65 -24.68 -3.45
C VAL A 28 2.54 -25.70 -3.53
N ILE A 29 1.79 -25.71 -4.62
CA ILE A 29 0.71 -26.67 -4.88
C ILE A 29 1.14 -27.56 -6.04
N ASN A 30 1.07 -28.88 -5.84
CA ASN A 30 1.17 -29.82 -6.94
C ASN A 30 -0.19 -29.85 -7.67
N ALA A 31 -0.23 -29.27 -8.87
CA ALA A 31 -1.43 -29.19 -9.70
C ALA A 31 -1.61 -30.41 -10.61
N SER A 32 -0.72 -31.40 -10.52
CA SER A 32 -0.87 -32.68 -11.23
C SER A 32 -1.75 -33.66 -10.46
N ASP A 33 -2.19 -34.70 -11.17
CA ASP A 33 -3.01 -35.80 -10.67
C ASP A 33 -2.19 -36.90 -9.97
N ALA A 34 -0.85 -36.82 -10.02
CA ALA A 34 0.08 -37.76 -9.40
C ALA A 34 0.92 -37.10 -8.29
N PRO A 35 1.40 -37.86 -7.29
CA PRO A 35 2.42 -37.35 -6.37
C PRO A 35 3.71 -37.01 -7.13
N VAL A 36 4.40 -35.95 -6.72
CA VAL A 36 5.64 -35.48 -7.36
C VAL A 36 6.72 -35.27 -6.31
N ARG A 37 7.94 -35.73 -6.59
CA ARG A 37 9.14 -35.34 -5.84
C ARG A 37 9.67 -34.02 -6.40
N ALA A 38 9.50 -32.95 -5.63
CA ALA A 38 9.88 -31.60 -6.05
C ALA A 38 11.22 -31.19 -5.44
N ARG A 39 12.08 -30.56 -6.24
CA ARG A 39 13.26 -29.83 -5.79
C ARG A 39 12.95 -28.34 -5.73
N LEU A 40 13.33 -27.73 -4.60
CA LEU A 40 13.15 -26.33 -4.28
C LEU A 40 14.49 -25.60 -4.39
N ALA A 41 14.52 -24.52 -5.16
CA ALA A 41 15.68 -23.64 -5.29
C ALA A 41 15.25 -22.18 -5.19
N VAL A 42 16.08 -21.33 -4.60
CA VAL A 42 15.86 -19.88 -4.63
C VAL A 42 16.78 -19.32 -5.70
N ILE A 43 16.23 -18.58 -6.67
CA ILE A 43 17.06 -17.86 -7.64
C ILE A 43 17.11 -16.38 -7.27
N PRO A 44 18.32 -15.83 -7.05
CA PRO A 44 18.49 -14.41 -6.80
C PRO A 44 18.23 -13.62 -8.08
N GLU A 45 17.65 -12.44 -7.91
CA GLU A 45 17.50 -11.41 -8.93
C GLU A 45 18.17 -10.10 -8.44
N ALA A 46 17.76 -8.95 -9.01
CA ALA A 46 18.23 -7.59 -8.76
C ALA A 46 19.02 -7.41 -7.45
N GLY A 47 20.36 -7.42 -7.56
CA GLY A 47 21.29 -7.17 -6.46
C GLY A 47 21.41 -8.26 -5.38
N ALA A 48 20.47 -9.21 -5.31
CA ALA A 48 20.49 -10.27 -4.32
C ALA A 48 21.59 -11.28 -4.63
N ARG A 49 22.16 -11.90 -3.58
CA ARG A 49 23.17 -12.94 -3.75
C ARG A 49 22.66 -14.28 -3.25
N ARG A 50 23.04 -15.35 -3.94
CA ARG A 50 22.56 -16.72 -3.64
C ARG A 50 22.91 -17.14 -2.22
N GLU A 51 24.09 -16.75 -1.74
CA GLU A 51 24.59 -17.04 -0.40
C GLU A 51 23.84 -16.32 0.72
N TRP A 52 22.94 -15.39 0.40
CA TRP A 52 22.08 -14.72 1.39
C TRP A 52 20.75 -15.45 1.60
N LEU A 53 20.40 -16.39 0.72
CA LEU A 53 19.07 -16.97 0.59
C LEU A 53 19.09 -18.46 0.94
N PHE A 54 18.31 -18.83 1.96
CA PHE A 54 18.27 -20.18 2.53
C PHE A 54 16.85 -20.69 2.56
N ILE A 55 16.63 -21.94 2.16
CA ILE A 55 15.33 -22.61 2.37
C ILE A 55 15.36 -23.27 3.75
N ASP A 56 14.33 -23.07 4.56
CA ASP A 56 14.20 -23.74 5.86
C ASP A 56 13.66 -25.16 5.67
N GLY A 57 14.37 -26.13 6.23
CA GLY A 57 14.10 -27.56 6.05
C GLY A 57 14.62 -28.14 4.73
N ASP A 58 14.05 -29.27 4.31
CA ASP A 58 14.52 -30.01 3.15
C ASP A 58 14.25 -29.26 1.84
N THR A 59 15.20 -29.38 0.90
CA THR A 59 15.10 -28.79 -0.44
C THR A 59 14.51 -29.76 -1.46
N GLU A 60 14.42 -31.05 -1.14
CA GLU A 60 13.67 -32.04 -1.92
C GLU A 60 12.52 -32.56 -1.07
N ARG A 61 11.29 -32.54 -1.62
CA ARG A 61 10.08 -32.89 -0.88
C ARG A 61 9.12 -33.69 -1.75
N ASP A 62 8.50 -34.69 -1.16
CA ASP A 62 7.41 -35.43 -1.80
C ASP A 62 6.10 -34.65 -1.56
N ILE A 63 5.46 -34.19 -2.65
CA ILE A 63 4.21 -33.44 -2.64
C ILE A 63 3.10 -34.33 -3.19
N PRO A 64 2.06 -34.66 -2.39
CA PRO A 64 0.93 -35.44 -2.86
C PRO A 64 0.22 -34.81 -4.07
N SER A 65 -0.56 -35.61 -4.80
CA SER A 65 -1.49 -35.10 -5.82
C SER A 65 -2.43 -34.07 -5.21
N ALA A 66 -2.62 -32.93 -5.87
CA ALA A 66 -3.35 -31.76 -5.35
C ALA A 66 -2.87 -31.25 -3.97
N GLY A 67 -1.69 -31.69 -3.51
CA GLY A 67 -1.14 -31.37 -2.21
C GLY A 67 -0.51 -29.98 -2.18
N ALA A 68 -0.60 -29.32 -1.02
CA ALA A 68 0.01 -28.02 -0.77
C ALA A 68 1.10 -28.12 0.29
N GLN A 69 2.22 -27.42 0.08
CA GLN A 69 3.29 -27.28 1.06
C GLN A 69 3.68 -25.82 1.28
N ARG A 70 4.04 -25.51 2.53
CA ARG A 70 4.60 -24.22 2.92
C ARG A 70 6.13 -24.30 2.87
N VAL A 71 6.74 -23.34 2.17
CA VAL A 71 8.20 -23.20 2.05
C VAL A 71 8.60 -21.86 2.63
N VAL A 72 9.53 -21.87 3.60
CA VAL A 72 10.07 -20.64 4.20
C VAL A 72 11.45 -20.39 3.63
N VAL A 73 11.64 -19.21 3.04
CA VAL A 73 12.93 -18.74 2.54
C VAL A 73 13.44 -17.65 3.48
N ARG A 74 14.59 -17.90 4.12
CA ARG A 74 15.29 -16.95 4.97
C ARG A 74 16.29 -16.14 4.16
N LEU A 75 16.21 -14.82 4.29
CA LEU A 75 17.19 -13.88 3.75
C LEU A 75 18.09 -13.37 4.89
N ARG A 76 19.41 -13.41 4.68
CA ARG A 76 20.43 -12.89 5.59
C ARG A 76 21.39 -11.98 4.83
N VAL A 77 21.15 -10.69 4.91
CA VAL A 77 22.00 -9.66 4.29
C VAL A 77 23.19 -9.37 5.22
N PRO A 78 24.43 -9.50 4.73
CA PRO A 78 25.62 -9.18 5.52
C PRO A 78 25.67 -7.72 5.96
N ALA A 79 26.27 -7.46 7.13
CA ALA A 79 26.53 -6.10 7.60
C ALA A 79 27.45 -5.35 6.63
N GLY A 80 27.16 -4.07 6.39
CA GLY A 80 27.89 -3.23 5.44
C GLY A 80 27.41 -3.34 3.99
N THR A 81 26.36 -4.13 3.72
CA THR A 81 25.70 -4.11 2.41
C THR A 81 25.11 -2.71 2.14
N PRO A 82 25.37 -2.10 0.96
CA PRO A 82 24.79 -0.82 0.60
C PRO A 82 23.27 -0.84 0.64
N ALA A 83 22.67 0.32 0.90
CA ALA A 83 21.23 0.47 0.79
C ALA A 83 20.76 0.20 -0.63
N GLY A 84 19.62 -0.46 -0.77
CA GLY A 84 19.09 -0.85 -2.08
C GLY A 84 17.97 -1.87 -1.99
N HIS A 85 17.43 -2.21 -3.16
CA HIS A 85 16.40 -3.23 -3.34
C HIS A 85 17.05 -4.54 -3.80
N PHE A 86 16.61 -5.64 -3.19
CA PHE A 86 17.11 -6.99 -3.44
C PHE A 86 15.96 -7.91 -3.76
N ALA A 87 15.98 -8.59 -4.90
CA ALA A 87 14.87 -9.43 -5.36
C ALA A 87 15.25 -10.91 -5.47
N PHE A 88 14.29 -11.81 -5.29
CA PHE A 88 14.46 -13.24 -5.52
C PHE A 88 13.11 -13.93 -5.76
N HIS A 89 13.10 -15.11 -6.38
CA HIS A 89 11.92 -15.95 -6.48
C HIS A 89 12.22 -17.42 -6.09
N LEU A 90 11.18 -18.15 -5.70
CA LEU A 90 11.26 -19.59 -5.48
C LEU A 90 11.05 -20.32 -6.82
N ARG A 91 11.98 -21.19 -7.18
CA ARG A 91 11.83 -22.17 -8.26
C ARG A 91 11.47 -23.53 -7.66
N VAL A 92 10.47 -24.17 -8.25
CA VAL A 92 10.06 -25.54 -7.93
C VAL A 92 10.15 -26.36 -9.20
N GLU A 93 10.84 -27.50 -9.15
CA GLU A 93 11.01 -28.38 -10.31
C GLU A 93 10.77 -29.85 -9.94
N ASP A 94 10.22 -30.61 -10.88
CA ASP A 94 10.00 -32.05 -10.77
C ASP A 94 11.37 -32.74 -10.93
N CYS A 95 11.79 -33.52 -9.93
CA CYS A 95 13.08 -34.23 -9.97
C CYS A 95 13.18 -35.20 -11.15
N ASP A 96 12.06 -35.74 -11.65
CA ASP A 96 12.06 -36.67 -12.79
C ASP A 96 12.23 -35.95 -14.13
N ARG A 97 11.84 -34.67 -14.21
CA ARG A 97 11.89 -33.86 -15.46
C ARG A 97 12.13 -32.36 -15.17
N PRO A 98 13.30 -31.99 -14.63
CA PRO A 98 13.54 -30.65 -14.09
C PRO A 98 13.49 -29.53 -15.15
N ASP A 99 13.85 -29.83 -16.39
CA ASP A 99 13.86 -28.83 -17.48
C ASP A 99 12.49 -28.61 -18.13
N ALA A 100 11.60 -29.60 -18.03
CA ALA A 100 10.29 -29.58 -18.68
C ALA A 100 9.13 -29.29 -17.71
N ARG A 101 9.34 -29.52 -16.41
CA ARG A 101 8.32 -29.41 -15.36
C ARG A 101 8.84 -28.59 -14.20
N PHE A 102 8.85 -27.29 -14.38
CA PHE A 102 9.19 -26.33 -13.34
C PHE A 102 8.19 -25.19 -13.29
N ALA A 103 8.15 -24.50 -12.16
CA ALA A 103 7.45 -23.24 -11.99
C ALA A 103 8.34 -22.26 -11.22
N LEU A 104 8.22 -20.98 -11.58
CA LEU A 104 8.79 -19.88 -10.83
C LEU A 104 7.65 -19.20 -10.07
N GLY A 105 7.86 -19.00 -8.77
CA GLY A 105 6.99 -18.18 -7.95
C GLY A 105 7.12 -16.70 -8.27
N PRO A 106 6.25 -15.86 -7.68
CA PRO A 106 6.35 -14.42 -7.81
C PRO A 106 7.66 -13.90 -7.20
N VAL A 107 8.12 -12.76 -7.70
CA VAL A 107 9.30 -12.06 -7.19
C VAL A 107 9.00 -11.47 -5.82
N VAL A 108 9.91 -11.68 -4.86
CA VAL A 108 9.89 -11.09 -3.53
C VAL A 108 11.03 -10.09 -3.42
N THR A 109 10.72 -8.86 -2.98
CA THR A 109 11.66 -7.74 -2.88
C THR A 109 11.93 -7.38 -1.42
N ALA A 110 13.19 -7.24 -1.05
CA ALA A 110 13.63 -6.76 0.25
C ALA A 110 14.35 -5.42 0.11
N GLU A 111 14.05 -4.47 1.00
CA GLU A 111 14.74 -3.19 1.07
C GLU A 111 15.78 -3.21 2.20
N VAL A 112 17.03 -2.90 1.87
CA VAL A 112 18.08 -2.63 2.86
C VAL A 112 18.19 -1.12 3.02
N VAL A 113 17.92 -0.65 4.23
CA VAL A 113 18.13 0.75 4.60
C VAL A 113 19.55 0.93 5.12
N ALA A 114 20.22 2.02 4.74
CA ALA A 114 21.60 2.29 5.17
C ALA A 114 21.67 2.33 6.71
N ALA A 115 22.51 1.49 7.30
CA ALA A 115 22.83 1.61 8.72
C ALA A 115 23.57 2.94 8.94
N PRO A 116 23.22 3.74 9.97
CA PRO A 116 23.97 4.94 10.30
C PRO A 116 25.42 4.54 10.57
N ALA A 117 26.37 5.24 9.93
CA ALA A 117 27.79 4.95 10.05
C ALA A 117 28.18 4.83 11.52
N ALA A 118 28.72 3.68 11.92
CA ALA A 118 29.24 3.51 13.27
C ALA A 118 30.28 4.61 13.51
N ALA A 119 29.98 5.53 14.42
CA ALA A 119 30.92 6.56 14.83
C ALA A 119 32.19 5.84 15.28
N LYS A 120 33.29 6.02 14.52
CA LYS A 120 34.60 5.53 14.91
C LYS A 120 34.86 6.03 16.32
N ALA A 121 34.95 5.11 17.28
CA ALA A 121 35.39 5.39 18.63
C ALA A 121 36.80 5.98 18.53
N ARG A 122 36.88 7.31 18.62
CA ARG A 122 38.13 8.04 18.58
C ARG A 122 38.80 7.84 19.93
N SER A 123 39.87 7.03 19.94
CA SER A 123 40.65 6.73 21.13
C SER A 123 41.15 8.02 21.78
N MET A 124 40.72 8.23 23.02
CA MET A 124 40.99 9.40 23.83
C MET A 124 42.39 9.30 24.44
N ASN A 125 43.37 9.95 23.81
CA ASN A 125 44.66 10.27 24.43
C ASN A 125 45.15 11.61 23.87
N ARG A 126 44.90 12.69 24.63
CA ARG A 126 45.65 13.97 24.73
C ARG A 126 44.84 14.97 25.57
N ALA A 127 44.79 14.72 26.87
CA ALA A 127 44.51 15.76 27.86
C ALA A 127 45.72 16.70 27.95
N VAL A 128 45.47 18.01 28.13
CA VAL A 128 46.32 19.08 28.73
C VAL A 128 46.26 20.45 28.01
N ILE A 129 45.85 20.57 26.73
CA ILE A 129 45.92 21.89 26.03
C ILE A 129 44.55 22.60 25.84
N ALA A 130 43.41 21.96 26.12
CA ALA A 130 42.10 22.43 25.63
C ALA A 130 41.25 23.35 26.54
N VAL A 131 41.71 23.71 27.75
CA VAL A 131 40.85 24.44 28.72
C VAL A 131 40.77 25.95 28.43
N GLY A 132 41.83 26.57 27.92
CA GLY A 132 41.84 28.02 27.65
C GLY A 132 41.01 28.45 26.43
N THR A 133 40.94 27.61 25.39
CA THR A 133 40.27 27.94 24.12
C THR A 133 38.78 27.61 24.14
N PHE A 134 38.32 26.69 25.00
CA PHE A 134 36.91 26.27 25.07
C PHE A 134 35.99 27.31 25.71
N ILE A 135 36.51 28.16 26.59
CA ILE A 135 35.69 29.17 27.29
C ILE A 135 35.35 30.35 26.36
N LEU A 136 36.24 30.69 25.42
CA LEU A 136 36.02 31.76 24.44
C LEU A 136 35.25 31.31 23.19
N LEU A 137 35.39 30.05 22.75
CA LEU A 137 34.57 29.49 21.66
C LEU A 137 33.20 29.00 22.12
N GLY A 138 33.05 28.59 23.39
CA GLY A 138 31.78 28.14 23.97
C GLY A 138 30.75 29.27 24.09
N THR A 139 31.18 30.50 24.36
CA THR A 139 30.28 31.67 24.44
C THR A 139 29.79 32.11 23.06
N VAL A 140 30.65 32.08 22.03
CA VAL A 140 30.27 32.42 20.64
C VAL A 140 29.39 31.33 20.03
N ALA A 141 29.65 30.04 20.31
CA ALA A 141 28.81 28.94 19.85
C ALA A 141 27.42 28.91 20.54
N SER A 142 27.33 29.27 21.82
CA SER A 142 26.04 29.41 22.52
C SER A 142 25.18 30.55 21.97
N LEU A 143 25.79 31.65 21.53
CA LEU A 143 25.05 32.76 20.91
C LEU A 143 24.56 32.42 19.49
N LEU A 144 25.26 31.56 18.74
CA LEU A 144 24.82 31.10 17.42
C LEU A 144 23.82 29.91 17.46
N ALA A 145 23.74 29.18 18.58
CA ALA A 145 22.73 28.14 18.79
C ALA A 145 21.36 28.70 19.23
N ALA A 146 21.33 29.90 19.82
CA ALA A 146 20.10 30.54 20.29
C ALA A 146 19.15 31.00 19.15
N ASP A 147 19.64 31.18 17.92
CA ASP A 147 18.79 31.60 16.79
C ASP A 147 17.99 30.46 16.13
N LYS A 148 18.29 29.18 16.43
CA LYS A 148 17.49 28.05 15.92
C LYS A 148 16.20 27.79 16.71
N ALA A 149 15.97 28.49 17.82
CA ALA A 149 14.83 28.29 18.72
C ALA A 149 13.55 29.06 18.35
N ARG A 150 13.49 29.75 17.19
CA ARG A 150 12.37 30.66 16.87
C ARG A 150 11.19 30.05 16.12
N HIS A 151 11.21 28.76 15.78
CA HIS A 151 10.08 28.15 15.07
C HIS A 151 9.22 27.33 16.03
N PRO A 152 7.91 27.59 16.11
CA PRO A 152 7.00 26.83 16.97
C PRO A 152 6.99 25.35 16.57
N GLY A 153 7.03 24.47 17.57
CA GLY A 153 6.94 23.02 17.41
C GLY A 153 5.50 22.52 17.25
N PRO A 154 5.30 21.19 17.08
CA PRO A 154 3.97 20.59 17.00
C PRO A 154 3.09 20.93 18.21
N GLY A 155 1.87 21.41 17.97
CA GLY A 155 0.92 21.84 19.00
C GLY A 155 1.15 23.24 19.56
N ALA A 156 2.16 23.98 19.08
CA ALA A 156 2.36 25.37 19.48
C ALA A 156 1.46 26.32 18.66
N PRO A 157 1.04 27.46 19.24
CA PRO A 157 0.28 28.47 18.51
C PRO A 157 1.13 29.11 17.40
N CYS A 158 0.50 29.42 16.27
CA CYS A 158 1.07 30.13 15.12
C CYS A 158 0.27 31.40 14.79
N PRO A 159 0.36 32.46 15.60
CA PRO A 159 -0.40 33.70 15.38
C PRO A 159 -0.04 34.38 14.06
N ASP A 160 1.21 34.25 13.59
CA ASP A 160 1.69 34.82 12.33
C ASP A 160 1.56 33.84 11.14
N GLY A 161 0.87 32.71 11.32
CA GLY A 161 0.72 31.69 10.27
C GLY A 161 1.97 30.85 9.97
N HIS A 162 3.08 31.11 10.67
CA HIS A 162 4.35 30.42 10.44
C HIS A 162 4.62 29.32 11.47
N CYS A 163 5.05 28.16 10.98
CA CYS A 163 5.45 27.01 11.79
C CYS A 163 6.86 26.53 11.41
N GLY A 164 7.44 25.68 12.26
CA GLY A 164 8.68 24.96 11.91
C GLY A 164 8.54 24.07 10.67
N ARG A 165 9.67 23.63 10.10
CA ARG A 165 9.66 22.76 8.92
C ARG A 165 8.85 21.49 9.19
N GLY A 166 8.01 21.09 8.22
CA GLY A 166 7.17 19.90 8.32
C GLY A 166 5.91 20.08 9.16
N LEU A 167 5.56 21.32 9.50
CA LEU A 167 4.36 21.69 10.23
C LEU A 167 3.52 22.65 9.40
N THR A 168 2.19 22.52 9.48
CA THR A 168 1.22 23.42 8.85
C THR A 168 0.42 24.13 9.93
N CYS A 169 0.25 25.44 9.78
CA CYS A 169 -0.61 26.21 10.68
C CYS A 169 -2.08 25.95 10.33
N ALA A 170 -2.80 25.24 11.21
CA ALA A 170 -4.23 25.00 11.07
C ALA A 170 -5.01 26.05 11.84
N THR A 171 -5.90 26.77 11.16
CA THR A 171 -6.78 27.78 11.76
C THR A 171 -7.82 27.11 12.67
N GLN A 172 -7.86 27.50 13.95
CA GLN A 172 -8.92 27.17 14.90
C GLN A 172 -9.63 28.45 15.36
N VAL A 173 -10.75 28.28 16.08
CA VAL A 173 -11.62 29.38 16.56
C VAL A 173 -10.84 30.38 17.44
N ASP A 174 -9.84 29.91 18.19
CA ASP A 174 -9.05 30.71 19.13
C ASP A 174 -7.62 31.06 18.62
N GLY A 175 -7.35 30.89 17.32
CA GLY A 175 -6.04 31.13 16.69
C GLY A 175 -5.50 29.91 15.93
N GLY A 176 -4.38 30.08 15.22
CA GLY A 176 -3.73 28.99 14.49
C GLY A 176 -2.89 28.09 15.40
N VAL A 177 -2.86 26.78 15.14
CA VAL A 177 -1.97 25.81 15.82
C VAL A 177 -1.12 25.07 14.78
N CYS A 178 0.18 24.89 15.07
CA CYS A 178 1.09 24.14 14.23
C CYS A 178 0.83 22.62 14.34
N LEU A 179 0.35 22.01 13.27
CA LEU A 179 0.11 20.58 13.19
C LEU A 179 1.18 19.89 12.34
N ALA A 180 1.64 18.75 12.80
CA ALA A 180 2.64 17.92 12.17
C ALA A 180 2.05 17.06 11.05
N SER A 181 2.76 17.01 9.92
CA SER A 181 2.38 16.18 8.75
C SER A 181 2.62 14.69 9.00
N ARG A 182 2.10 13.82 8.13
CA ARG A 182 2.29 12.36 8.21
C ARG A 182 3.79 11.98 8.35
N GLY A 183 4.09 11.05 9.25
CA GLY A 183 5.44 10.57 9.54
C GLY A 183 6.29 11.49 10.43
N GLN A 184 5.80 12.69 10.77
CA GLN A 184 6.51 13.55 11.71
C GLN A 184 6.33 13.06 13.15
N PRO A 185 7.35 13.24 14.02
CA PRO A 185 7.25 12.84 15.40
C PRO A 185 6.15 13.63 16.12
N CYS A 186 5.43 12.94 17.00
CA CYS A 186 4.36 13.51 17.79
C CYS A 186 4.34 12.85 19.18
N THR A 187 3.73 13.53 20.14
CA THR A 187 3.46 12.97 21.47
C THR A 187 1.96 12.87 21.75
N ARG A 188 1.13 13.65 21.05
CA ARG A 188 -0.33 13.66 21.19
C ARG A 188 -1.00 13.75 19.83
N SER A 189 -2.18 13.14 19.71
CA SER A 189 -2.95 13.09 18.46
C SER A 189 -3.40 14.46 17.96
N ASP A 190 -3.63 15.41 18.85
CA ASP A 190 -3.99 16.80 18.54
C ASP A 190 -2.82 17.61 17.94
N GLN A 191 -1.61 17.05 17.92
CA GLN A 191 -0.44 17.65 17.27
C GLN A 191 -0.31 17.24 15.81
N CYS A 192 -1.15 16.34 15.30
CA CYS A 192 -1.06 15.79 13.96
C CYS A 192 -2.18 16.32 13.07
N ILE A 193 -1.84 16.71 11.84
CA ILE A 193 -2.86 17.05 10.81
C ILE A 193 -3.80 15.86 10.59
N THR A 194 -3.26 14.65 10.71
CA THR A 194 -3.99 13.40 10.57
C THR A 194 -4.91 13.09 11.76
N GLY A 195 -4.84 13.88 12.85
CA GLY A 195 -5.61 13.67 14.07
C GLY A 195 -5.23 12.41 14.85
N HIS A 196 -4.12 11.74 14.50
CA HIS A 196 -3.67 10.53 15.19
C HIS A 196 -2.15 10.48 15.30
N CYS A 197 -1.69 10.23 16.51
CA CYS A 197 -0.28 10.09 16.85
C CYS A 197 0.01 8.67 17.30
N GLU A 198 0.87 7.98 16.58
CA GLU A 198 1.32 6.64 16.94
C GLU A 198 2.69 6.73 17.65
N PRO A 199 2.78 6.35 18.94
CA PRO A 199 4.02 6.47 19.71
C PRO A 199 5.20 5.75 19.05
N GLY A 200 6.28 6.50 18.79
CA GLY A 200 7.50 5.96 18.16
C GLY A 200 7.45 5.84 16.63
N VAL A 201 6.29 6.04 16.00
CA VAL A 201 6.14 6.11 14.53
C VAL A 201 5.95 7.55 14.07
N GLY A 202 5.12 8.33 14.79
CA GLY A 202 4.78 9.71 14.44
C GLY A 202 3.31 9.86 14.04
N CYS A 203 3.00 10.95 13.34
CA CYS A 203 1.65 11.23 12.86
C CYS A 203 1.25 10.24 11.78
N THR A 204 0.21 9.46 12.02
CA THR A 204 -0.31 8.46 11.09
C THR A 204 -1.79 8.71 10.83
N VAL A 205 -2.32 8.15 9.74
CA VAL A 205 -3.75 8.26 9.41
C VAL A 205 -4.40 6.95 9.86
N PRO A 206 -5.43 6.98 10.74
CA PRO A 206 -6.07 5.76 11.25
C PRO A 206 -7.05 5.18 10.22
N LEU A 207 -6.51 4.72 9.10
CA LEU A 207 -7.27 4.06 8.04
C LEU A 207 -7.89 2.76 8.55
N GLY A 208 -9.08 2.43 8.05
CA GLY A 208 -9.74 1.17 8.41
C GLY A 208 -10.56 1.24 9.70
N LYS A 209 -10.72 2.42 10.31
CA LYS A 209 -11.63 2.56 11.46
C LYS A 209 -13.08 2.50 11.00
N ASP A 210 -13.94 1.78 11.72
CA ASP A 210 -15.37 1.76 11.45
C ASP A 210 -16.01 3.14 11.74
N CYS A 211 -17.04 3.49 10.96
CA CYS A 211 -17.76 4.76 11.09
C CYS A 211 -19.25 4.60 10.76
N ALA A 212 -20.12 5.39 11.37
CA ALA A 212 -21.52 5.49 10.97
C ALA A 212 -21.82 6.74 10.12
N ALA A 213 -20.99 7.78 10.26
CA ALA A 213 -21.13 9.04 9.53
C ALA A 213 -19.76 9.66 9.21
N ALA A 214 -19.73 10.57 8.22
CA ALA A 214 -18.50 11.21 7.76
C ALA A 214 -17.78 11.99 8.88
N GLN A 215 -18.53 12.57 9.83
CA GLN A 215 -17.98 13.35 10.95
C GLN A 215 -17.20 12.50 11.96
N GLU A 216 -17.35 11.18 11.95
CA GLU A 216 -16.63 10.27 12.85
C GLU A 216 -15.21 9.95 12.36
N CYS A 217 -14.93 10.26 11.09
CA CYS A 217 -13.64 10.08 10.46
C CYS A 217 -12.75 11.32 10.70
N PRO A 218 -11.58 11.17 11.34
CA PRO A 218 -10.74 12.31 11.68
C PRO A 218 -9.98 12.86 10.47
N GLY A 219 -9.79 14.19 10.46
CA GLY A 219 -8.90 14.88 9.53
C GLY A 219 -9.30 14.70 8.07
N ALA A 220 -8.40 14.13 7.28
CA ALA A 220 -8.51 13.93 5.83
C ALA A 220 -9.33 12.69 5.42
N LEU A 221 -10.02 12.05 6.38
CA LEU A 221 -10.76 10.82 6.16
C LEU A 221 -12.24 11.08 5.89
N THR A 222 -12.86 10.22 5.10
CA THR A 222 -14.30 10.18 4.84
C THR A 222 -14.85 8.78 5.10
N CYS A 223 -16.12 8.70 5.50
CA CYS A 223 -16.79 7.44 5.77
C CYS A 223 -17.37 6.87 4.47
N VAL A 224 -16.88 5.71 4.05
CA VAL A 224 -17.31 5.03 2.81
C VAL A 224 -17.79 3.61 3.10
N ASP A 225 -18.82 3.17 2.38
CA ASP A 225 -19.34 1.82 2.49
C ASP A 225 -18.50 0.82 1.67
N VAL A 226 -17.79 -0.06 2.37
CA VAL A 226 -17.00 -1.15 1.80
C VAL A 226 -17.81 -2.44 1.90
N LEU A 227 -18.67 -2.69 0.90
CA LEU A 227 -19.52 -3.90 0.81
C LEU A 227 -20.36 -4.16 2.08
N GLY A 228 -21.04 -3.14 2.59
CA GLY A 228 -21.87 -3.20 3.79
C GLY A 228 -21.13 -2.89 5.10
N SER A 229 -19.83 -2.59 5.03
CA SER A 229 -19.01 -2.21 6.18
C SER A 229 -18.49 -0.78 6.04
N PRO A 230 -19.13 0.20 6.68
CA PRO A 230 -18.71 1.59 6.60
C PRO A 230 -17.38 1.80 7.32
N THR A 231 -16.41 2.37 6.60
CA THR A 231 -14.99 2.46 6.98
C THR A 231 -14.43 3.84 6.65
N CYS A 232 -13.58 4.39 7.54
CA CYS A 232 -12.85 5.62 7.30
C CYS A 232 -11.65 5.39 6.37
N LEU A 233 -11.69 6.01 5.19
CA LEU A 233 -10.61 6.02 4.18
C LEU A 233 -10.30 7.45 3.74
N LEU A 234 -9.18 7.68 3.05
CA LEU A 234 -8.77 9.00 2.56
C LEU A 234 -9.81 9.58 1.61
N ALA A 235 -10.14 10.87 1.81
CA ALA A 235 -10.99 11.63 0.93
C ALA A 235 -10.35 11.84 -0.47
N PRO A 236 -11.11 12.22 -1.50
CA PRO A 236 -10.55 12.60 -2.79
C PRO A 236 -9.47 13.68 -2.68
N GLU A 237 -8.51 13.66 -3.60
CA GLU A 237 -7.33 14.54 -3.67
C GLU A 237 -6.27 14.37 -2.57
N GLU A 238 -6.54 13.56 -1.55
CA GLU A 238 -5.59 13.30 -0.48
C GLU A 238 -4.44 12.42 -0.95
N ALA A 239 -3.25 12.66 -0.38
CA ALA A 239 -2.04 11.92 -0.73
C ALA A 239 -2.12 10.47 -0.27
N CYS A 240 -1.92 9.52 -1.19
CA CYS A 240 -2.04 8.09 -0.95
C CYS A 240 -0.77 7.32 -1.32
N GLU A 241 -0.66 6.10 -0.80
CA GLU A 241 0.40 5.17 -1.17
C GLU A 241 -0.16 3.94 -1.90
N ASN A 242 -1.37 3.54 -1.54
CA ASN A 242 -2.04 2.37 -2.09
C ASN A 242 -3.51 2.69 -2.39
N ASP A 243 -4.08 1.95 -3.34
CA ASP A 243 -5.50 2.04 -3.73
C ASP A 243 -6.46 1.89 -2.53
N ARG A 244 -6.15 0.96 -1.63
CA ARG A 244 -6.93 0.68 -0.42
C ARG A 244 -6.98 1.83 0.58
N ASP A 245 -6.10 2.82 0.45
CA ASP A 245 -6.06 3.96 1.35
C ASP A 245 -7.19 4.94 1.03
N CYS A 246 -7.71 4.92 -0.20
CA CYS A 246 -8.65 5.90 -0.75
C CYS A 246 -10.10 5.45 -0.67
N ALA A 247 -11.03 6.39 -0.44
CA ALA A 247 -12.46 6.14 -0.46
C ALA A 247 -12.99 5.73 -1.85
N SER A 248 -12.33 6.16 -2.92
CA SER A 248 -12.56 5.71 -4.30
C SER A 248 -11.94 4.35 -4.61
N PHE A 249 -11.18 3.78 -3.68
CA PHE A 249 -10.39 2.58 -3.86
C PHE A 249 -9.36 2.68 -4.99
N PHE A 250 -8.90 3.90 -5.30
CA PHE A 250 -7.94 4.15 -6.36
C PHE A 250 -6.99 5.31 -6.05
N CYS A 251 -5.70 4.98 -5.96
CA CYS A 251 -4.60 5.92 -5.83
C CYS A 251 -3.99 6.16 -7.20
N ASN A 252 -4.17 7.36 -7.74
CA ASN A 252 -3.76 7.66 -9.11
C ASN A 252 -2.23 7.76 -9.26
N ALA A 253 -1.77 7.94 -10.50
CA ALA A 253 -0.34 8.06 -10.83
C ALA A 253 0.35 9.27 -10.17
N GLU A 254 -0.40 10.29 -9.78
CA GLU A 254 0.08 11.47 -9.04
C GLU A 254 0.12 11.24 -7.53
N ARG A 255 -0.17 10.01 -7.08
CA ARG A 255 -0.26 9.61 -5.67
C ARG A 255 -1.34 10.37 -4.89
N LYS A 256 -2.47 10.61 -5.54
CA LYS A 256 -3.65 11.19 -4.93
C LYS A 256 -4.87 10.27 -5.07
N CYS A 257 -5.74 10.31 -4.07
CA CYS A 257 -7.00 9.60 -4.12
C CYS A 257 -7.89 10.17 -5.21
N SER A 258 -8.35 9.30 -6.11
CA SER A 258 -9.29 9.69 -7.17
C SER A 258 -10.66 10.03 -6.58
N ARG A 259 -11.49 10.68 -7.39
CA ARG A 259 -12.88 11.00 -7.03
C ARG A 259 -13.65 9.73 -6.65
N ASP A 260 -14.46 9.81 -5.62
CA ASP A 260 -15.26 8.70 -5.09
C ASP A 260 -16.73 8.73 -5.59
N ASP A 261 -17.02 9.61 -6.56
CA ASP A 261 -18.33 9.78 -7.19
C ASP A 261 -18.47 9.01 -8.51
N GLY A 262 -17.53 8.11 -8.82
CA GLY A 262 -17.54 7.26 -10.02
C GLY A 262 -17.46 8.04 -11.34
N ARG A 263 -17.23 9.35 -11.30
CA ARG A 263 -17.14 10.23 -12.47
C ARG A 263 -15.71 10.36 -12.94
N CYS A 264 -15.55 10.67 -14.22
CA CYS A 264 -14.24 10.82 -14.84
C CYS A 264 -14.24 11.86 -15.94
N ASP A 265 -13.09 12.51 -16.11
CA ASP A 265 -12.82 13.36 -17.27
C ASP A 265 -12.02 12.61 -18.34
N SER A 266 -11.19 11.65 -17.91
CA SER A 266 -10.36 10.76 -18.74
C SER A 266 -10.11 9.42 -18.05
N ASN A 267 -9.51 8.46 -18.76
CA ASN A 267 -9.15 7.15 -18.20
C ASN A 267 -8.19 7.23 -17.01
N ALA A 268 -7.42 8.32 -16.87
CA ALA A 268 -6.50 8.50 -15.74
C ALA A 268 -7.22 8.62 -14.39
N GLY A 269 -8.51 9.00 -14.41
CA GLY A 269 -9.35 9.08 -13.20
C GLY A 269 -10.06 7.79 -12.84
N CYS A 270 -9.90 6.72 -13.63
CA CYS A 270 -10.59 5.45 -13.42
C CYS A 270 -9.63 4.35 -12.96
N PRO A 271 -10.00 3.55 -11.94
CA PRO A 271 -9.21 2.40 -11.54
C PRO A 271 -9.18 1.36 -12.65
N PRO A 272 -8.00 0.80 -13.00
CA PRO A 272 -7.93 -0.34 -13.91
C PRO A 272 -8.72 -1.54 -13.34
N PRO A 273 -9.48 -2.28 -14.17
CA PRO A 273 -9.56 -2.20 -15.63
C PRO A 273 -10.64 -1.26 -16.17
N SER A 274 -11.30 -0.47 -15.32
CA SER A 274 -12.35 0.47 -15.74
C SER A 274 -11.81 1.57 -16.64
N GLN A 275 -12.68 2.06 -17.52
CA GLN A 275 -12.37 3.13 -18.47
C GLN A 275 -13.43 4.24 -18.34
N CYS A 276 -13.04 5.44 -18.73
CA CYS A 276 -13.94 6.57 -18.75
C CYS A 276 -14.87 6.49 -19.97
N GLY A 277 -16.12 6.13 -19.73
CA GLY A 277 -17.14 6.02 -20.78
C GLY A 277 -17.55 7.38 -21.36
N ALA A 278 -18.28 7.34 -22.48
CA ALA A 278 -18.84 8.55 -23.10
C ALA A 278 -19.76 9.35 -22.15
N THR A 279 -20.37 8.66 -21.19
CA THR A 279 -21.24 9.22 -20.15
C THR A 279 -20.47 9.80 -18.97
N LYS A 280 -19.13 9.89 -19.02
CA LYS A 280 -18.28 10.43 -17.94
C LYS A 280 -18.37 9.62 -16.63
N LEU A 281 -18.62 8.33 -16.75
CA LEU A 281 -18.60 7.35 -15.66
C LEU A 281 -17.43 6.37 -15.86
N CYS A 282 -16.80 5.96 -14.76
CA CYS A 282 -15.82 4.87 -14.77
C CYS A 282 -16.54 3.53 -14.85
N GLN A 283 -16.49 2.89 -16.02
CA GLN A 283 -17.20 1.65 -16.30
C GLN A 283 -16.26 0.58 -16.84
N LEU A 284 -16.61 -0.68 -16.61
CA LEU A 284 -15.83 -1.84 -16.97
C LEU A 284 -16.00 -2.17 -18.47
N PRO A 285 -14.91 -2.50 -19.18
CA PRO A 285 -15.00 -3.02 -20.55
C PRO A 285 -15.53 -4.46 -20.57
N ASP A 286 -15.93 -4.91 -21.76
CA ASP A 286 -16.40 -6.28 -21.98
C ASP A 286 -15.35 -7.33 -21.53
N GLY A 287 -15.85 -8.45 -21.00
CA GLY A 287 -15.07 -9.54 -20.42
C GLY A 287 -14.71 -9.37 -18.94
N GLN A 288 -14.95 -8.19 -18.34
CA GLN A 288 -14.68 -7.98 -16.91
C GLN A 288 -15.84 -8.46 -16.03
N PRO A 289 -15.56 -9.04 -14.86
CA PRO A 289 -16.61 -9.46 -13.93
C PRO A 289 -17.44 -8.28 -13.45
N CYS A 290 -18.76 -8.47 -13.35
CA CYS A 290 -19.69 -7.42 -12.97
C CYS A 290 -20.86 -7.98 -12.16
N ILE A 291 -21.52 -7.13 -11.37
CA ILE A 291 -22.75 -7.50 -10.65
C ILE A 291 -23.96 -6.73 -11.17
N ARG A 292 -23.75 -5.57 -11.78
CA ARG A 292 -24.83 -4.72 -12.27
C ARG A 292 -24.57 -4.22 -13.68
N HIS A 293 -25.65 -4.02 -14.43
CA HIS A 293 -25.63 -3.57 -15.81
C HIS A 293 -24.94 -2.21 -15.98
N GLU A 294 -25.21 -1.27 -15.06
CA GLU A 294 -24.64 0.08 -15.08
C GLU A 294 -23.12 0.11 -14.86
N ALA A 295 -22.53 -0.96 -14.32
CA ALA A 295 -21.09 -1.06 -14.14
C ALA A 295 -20.34 -1.27 -15.46
N CYS A 296 -21.02 -1.75 -16.50
CA CYS A 296 -20.42 -2.10 -17.79
C CYS A 296 -20.56 -0.96 -18.80
N LEU A 297 -19.52 -0.73 -19.62
CA LEU A 297 -19.56 0.24 -20.72
C LEU A 297 -20.68 -0.08 -21.72
N SER A 298 -20.96 -1.35 -21.93
CA SER A 298 -22.04 -1.84 -22.78
C SER A 298 -23.45 -1.62 -22.21
N GLY A 299 -23.54 -1.34 -20.90
CA GLY A 299 -24.81 -1.32 -20.17
C GLY A 299 -25.40 -2.71 -19.92
N TYR A 300 -24.62 -3.78 -20.07
CA TYR A 300 -25.10 -5.15 -19.90
C TYR A 300 -24.10 -6.02 -19.16
N CYS A 301 -24.62 -6.79 -18.22
CA CYS A 301 -23.87 -7.60 -17.27
C CYS A 301 -24.54 -8.96 -17.13
N ASP A 302 -23.83 -10.02 -17.48
CA ASP A 302 -24.24 -11.41 -17.32
C ASP A 302 -23.05 -12.18 -16.73
N GLU A 303 -22.83 -12.00 -15.43
CA GLU A 303 -21.62 -12.35 -14.66
C GLU A 303 -20.34 -11.59 -15.08
N THR A 304 -20.24 -11.27 -16.36
CA THR A 304 -19.21 -10.43 -16.98
C THR A 304 -19.87 -9.39 -17.88
N CYS A 305 -19.18 -8.28 -18.10
CA CYS A 305 -19.62 -7.27 -19.05
C CYS A 305 -19.59 -7.87 -20.45
N GLN A 306 -20.69 -7.74 -21.18
CA GLN A 306 -20.82 -8.26 -22.54
C GLN A 306 -21.47 -7.21 -23.43
N VAL A 307 -21.30 -7.36 -24.74
CA VAL A 307 -22.03 -6.56 -25.73
C VAL A 307 -23.52 -6.65 -25.45
N SER A 308 -24.19 -5.50 -25.31
CA SER A 308 -25.61 -5.48 -24.99
C SER A 308 -26.46 -6.01 -26.16
N PRO A 309 -27.39 -6.94 -25.90
CA PRO A 309 -28.33 -7.39 -26.94
C PRO A 309 -29.19 -6.22 -27.41
N GLU A 310 -29.71 -6.29 -28.64
CA GLU A 310 -30.47 -5.18 -29.24
C GLU A 310 -31.63 -4.68 -28.37
N SER A 311 -32.28 -5.58 -27.62
CA SER A 311 -33.37 -5.24 -26.69
C SER A 311 -32.94 -4.43 -25.46
N PHE A 312 -31.63 -4.39 -25.16
CA PHE A 312 -31.05 -3.66 -24.02
C PHE A 312 -30.36 -2.36 -24.45
N GLN A 313 -30.21 -2.12 -25.76
CA GLN A 313 -29.56 -0.93 -26.28
C GLN A 313 -30.48 0.29 -26.19
N CYS A 314 -29.90 1.42 -25.77
CA CYS A 314 -30.61 2.69 -25.73
C CYS A 314 -30.66 3.29 -27.14
N GLN A 315 -31.79 3.88 -27.51
CA GLN A 315 -32.00 4.47 -28.84
C GLN A 315 -31.08 5.67 -29.12
N SER A 316 -30.59 6.32 -28.07
CA SER A 316 -29.64 7.43 -28.16
C SER A 316 -28.51 7.24 -27.15
N PRO A 317 -27.34 7.88 -27.39
CA PRO A 317 -26.29 7.95 -26.39
C PRO A 317 -26.86 8.56 -25.12
N CYS A 318 -26.69 7.85 -24.00
CA CYS A 318 -27.15 8.35 -22.73
C CYS A 318 -26.42 9.66 -22.34
N PRO A 319 -27.12 10.60 -21.67
CA PRO A 319 -26.49 11.82 -21.21
C PRO A 319 -25.40 11.54 -20.17
N ALA A 320 -24.59 12.56 -19.87
CA ALA A 320 -23.56 12.45 -18.85
C ALA A 320 -24.14 11.99 -17.50
N TYR A 321 -23.38 11.14 -16.81
CA TYR A 321 -23.69 10.57 -15.49
C TYR A 321 -24.90 9.62 -15.46
N THR A 322 -25.24 9.06 -16.62
CA THR A 322 -26.27 8.02 -16.75
C THR A 322 -25.70 6.79 -17.44
N ALA A 323 -26.29 5.63 -17.22
CA ALA A 323 -25.95 4.39 -17.93
C ALA A 323 -27.18 3.84 -18.65
N CYS A 324 -26.95 3.19 -19.78
CA CYS A 324 -28.00 2.46 -20.46
C CYS A 324 -28.25 1.14 -19.73
N VAL A 325 -29.45 0.95 -19.22
CA VAL A 325 -29.87 -0.31 -18.58
C VAL A 325 -31.21 -0.70 -19.16
N SER A 326 -31.26 -1.84 -19.83
CA SER A 326 -32.49 -2.38 -20.44
C SER A 326 -33.21 -1.38 -21.37
N GLY A 327 -32.44 -0.67 -22.21
CA GLY A 327 -32.98 0.31 -23.16
C GLY A 327 -33.38 1.66 -22.56
N GLN A 328 -33.12 1.91 -21.26
CA GLN A 328 -33.39 3.18 -20.60
C GLN A 328 -32.11 3.79 -20.01
N CYS A 329 -31.94 5.10 -20.17
CA CYS A 329 -30.85 5.83 -19.52
C CYS A 329 -31.25 6.15 -18.08
N ILE A 330 -30.58 5.52 -17.11
CA ILE A 330 -30.82 5.74 -15.69
C ILE A 330 -29.66 6.50 -15.04
N PRO A 331 -29.91 7.40 -14.08
CA PRO A 331 -28.84 8.02 -13.31
C PRO A 331 -28.10 6.97 -12.49
N VAL A 332 -26.77 7.05 -12.50
CA VAL A 332 -25.91 6.12 -11.76
C VAL A 332 -25.33 6.81 -10.53
N ASP A 333 -25.47 6.19 -9.37
CA ASP A 333 -24.73 6.59 -8.18
C ASP A 333 -23.28 6.12 -8.31
N GLY A 334 -22.36 7.08 -8.29
CA GLY A 334 -20.92 6.84 -8.32
C GLY A 334 -20.40 5.82 -7.32
N LYS A 335 -20.99 5.81 -6.12
CA LYS A 335 -20.59 4.89 -5.05
C LYS A 335 -20.77 3.43 -5.46
N LEU A 336 -21.81 3.16 -6.24
CA LEU A 336 -22.11 1.83 -6.75
C LEU A 336 -21.07 1.34 -7.75
N LEU A 337 -20.54 2.24 -8.59
CA LEU A 337 -19.47 1.91 -9.53
C LEU A 337 -18.19 1.54 -8.78
N ASN A 338 -17.84 2.31 -7.75
CA ASN A 338 -16.67 2.04 -6.92
C ASN A 338 -16.79 0.71 -6.16
N GLN A 339 -18.00 0.35 -5.70
CA GLN A 339 -18.23 -0.95 -5.07
C GLN A 339 -18.05 -2.12 -6.04
N ASN A 340 -18.44 -1.98 -7.32
CA ASN A 340 -18.16 -3.01 -8.33
C ASN A 340 -16.65 -3.20 -8.55
N VAL A 341 -15.86 -2.12 -8.50
CA VAL A 341 -14.40 -2.23 -8.62
C VAL A 341 -13.81 -3.07 -7.49
N LEU A 342 -14.31 -2.97 -6.26
CA LEU A 342 -13.83 -3.80 -5.15
C LEU A 342 -14.02 -5.31 -5.39
N LEU A 343 -15.07 -5.69 -6.11
CA LEU A 343 -15.37 -7.08 -6.42
C LEU A 343 -14.42 -7.66 -7.46
N THR A 344 -13.91 -6.81 -8.35
CA THR A 344 -12.91 -7.19 -9.35
C THR A 344 -11.47 -6.98 -8.85
N ALA A 345 -11.29 -6.32 -7.70
CA ALA A 345 -10.01 -6.03 -7.07
C ALA A 345 -9.83 -6.74 -5.69
N PRO A 346 -9.69 -8.07 -5.65
CA PRO A 346 -9.65 -8.84 -4.39
C PRO A 346 -8.47 -8.46 -3.48
N ARG A 347 -7.37 -7.97 -4.06
CA ARG A 347 -6.21 -7.48 -3.28
C ARG A 347 -6.55 -6.21 -2.50
N THR A 348 -7.27 -5.28 -3.11
CA THR A 348 -7.70 -4.03 -2.47
C THR A 348 -8.65 -4.34 -1.32
N LEU A 349 -9.65 -5.19 -1.57
CA LEU A 349 -10.61 -5.60 -0.54
C LEU A 349 -9.91 -6.29 0.65
N LYS A 350 -9.05 -7.27 0.38
CA LYS A 350 -8.24 -7.93 1.43
C LYS A 350 -7.40 -6.92 2.21
N GLY A 351 -6.79 -5.97 1.51
CA GLY A 351 -5.99 -4.92 2.11
C GLY A 351 -6.79 -4.02 3.05
N ILE A 352 -8.04 -3.69 2.73
CA ILE A 352 -8.94 -2.93 3.61
C ILE A 352 -9.31 -3.77 4.84
N GLN A 353 -9.61 -5.06 4.68
CA GLN A 353 -9.91 -5.96 5.79
C GLN A 353 -8.73 -6.06 6.77
N GLU A 354 -7.50 -6.15 6.26
CA GLU A 354 -6.27 -6.15 7.07
C GLU A 354 -6.10 -4.83 7.86
N LEU A 355 -6.43 -3.68 7.26
CA LEU A 355 -6.41 -2.38 7.95
C LEU A 355 -7.40 -2.37 9.12
N ARG A 356 -8.62 -2.87 8.93
CA ARG A 356 -9.63 -2.98 10.01
C ARG A 356 -9.11 -3.84 11.17
N ILE A 357 -8.54 -5.01 10.86
CA ILE A 357 -7.96 -5.91 11.88
C ILE A 357 -6.85 -5.20 12.68
N GLN A 358 -6.00 -4.39 12.03
CA GLN A 358 -4.95 -3.62 12.69
C GLN A 358 -5.49 -2.52 13.61
N GLN A 359 -6.66 -1.94 13.30
CA GLN A 359 -7.34 -0.97 14.16
C GLN A 359 -8.09 -1.61 15.34
N GLY A 360 -7.99 -2.94 15.51
CA GLY A 360 -8.67 -3.65 16.58
C GLY A 360 -10.17 -3.80 16.36
N THR A 361 -10.67 -3.47 15.18
CA THR A 361 -12.05 -3.76 14.75
C THR A 361 -12.12 -5.21 14.27
N ARG A 362 -12.97 -6.01 14.93
CA ARG A 362 -13.24 -7.40 14.51
C ARG A 362 -13.98 -7.39 13.16
N PRO A 363 -13.69 -8.35 12.26
CA PRO A 363 -14.32 -8.43 10.95
C PRO A 363 -15.83 -8.63 11.02
#